data_AF-A0A7S3J644-F1
#
_entry.id   AF-A0A7S3J644-F1
#
_cell.length_a   1.000
_cell.length_b   1.000
_cell.length_c   1.000
_cell.angle_alpha   90.00
_cell.angle_beta   90.00
_cell.angle_gamma   90.00
#
_symmetry.space_group_name_H-M   'P 1'
#
loop_
_entity.id
_entity.type
_entity.pdbx_description
1 polymer ?
#
loop_
_entity_poly.entity_id
_entity_poly.type
_entity_poly.pdbx_seq_one_letter_code
_entity_poly.pdbx_strand_id
1 'polypeptide(L)'
;MWSIGVIAYIMLAGCPPFHSSRINRILEKIVNNPVHYDSHIWDNLSLEALDFVDKVLVKNPAERMKPGEALKHNWIKQKIEVDHEIGTDIIENLVKCQNPDVLKKEIFIILMNNMTPDSKQKWNKYFEALDVDKDGLI
;
A
#
# COMPACT_ATOMS: atom_id res chain seq x y z
N MET A 1 -9.50 -12.05 -1.94
CA MET A 1 -10.15 -10.73 -1.78
C MET A 1 -9.68 -10.00 -0.53
N TRP A 2 -9.86 -10.53 0.69
CA TRP A 2 -9.39 -9.86 1.90
C TRP A 2 -7.91 -9.43 1.83
N SER A 3 -7.00 -10.35 1.49
CA SER A 3 -5.58 -10.05 1.35
C SER A 3 -5.28 -8.98 0.30
N ILE A 4 -6.07 -8.92 -0.78
CA ILE A 4 -5.93 -7.89 -1.82
C ILE A 4 -6.32 -6.52 -1.26
N GLY A 5 -7.41 -6.45 -0.49
CA GLY A 5 -7.82 -5.21 0.18
C GLY A 5 -6.78 -4.73 1.18
N VAL A 6 -6.14 -5.64 1.92
CA VAL A 6 -5.07 -5.29 2.87
C VAL A 6 -3.86 -4.74 2.12
N ILE A 7 -3.46 -5.35 0.99
CA ILE A 7 -2.36 -4.86 0.16
C ILE A 7 -2.70 -3.48 -0.44
N ALA A 8 -3.91 -3.31 -0.98
CA ALA A 8 -4.36 -2.04 -1.53
C ALA A 8 -4.39 -0.93 -0.46
N TYR A 9 -4.87 -1.25 0.75
CA TYR A 9 -4.83 -0.33 1.89
C TYR A 9 -3.38 0.08 2.20
N ILE A 10 -2.43 -0.86 2.26
CA ILE A 10 -1.02 -0.56 2.54
C ILE A 10 -0.41 0.30 1.44
N MET A 11 -0.73 0.05 0.16
CA MET A 11 -0.24 0.84 -0.96
C MET A 11 -0.73 2.30 -0.92
N LEU A 12 -1.93 2.53 -0.41
CA LEU A 12 -2.54 3.86 -0.33
C LEU A 12 -2.15 4.60 0.96
N ALA A 13 -2.21 3.91 2.10
CA ALA A 13 -2.01 4.50 3.42
C ALA A 13 -0.58 4.41 3.95
N GLY A 14 0.26 3.57 3.35
CA GLY A 14 1.62 3.30 3.82
C GLY A 14 1.71 2.39 5.05
N CYS A 15 0.58 2.06 5.70
CA CYS A 15 0.52 1.25 6.92
C CYS A 15 -0.50 0.11 6.82
N PRO A 16 -0.37 -0.97 7.63
CA PRO A 16 -1.39 -2.01 7.69
C PRO A 16 -2.65 -1.51 8.42
N PRO A 17 -3.86 -1.92 7.99
CA PRO A 17 -5.12 -1.50 8.62
C PRO A 17 -5.27 -2.00 10.07
N PHE A 18 -4.53 -3.04 10.46
CA PHE A 18 -4.51 -3.58 11.81
C PHE A 18 -3.06 -3.78 12.26
N HIS A 19 -2.67 -3.12 13.35
CA HIS A 19 -1.34 -3.26 13.95
C HIS A 19 -1.43 -3.55 15.45
N SER A 20 -0.51 -4.37 15.98
CA SER A 20 -0.28 -4.57 17.41
C SER A 20 1.09 -5.22 17.64
N SER A 21 1.63 -5.13 18.85
CA SER A 21 2.86 -5.81 19.25
C SER A 21 2.70 -7.32 19.44
N ARG A 22 1.47 -7.85 19.44
CA ARG A 22 1.19 -9.28 19.62
C ARG A 22 0.23 -9.81 18.56
N ILE A 23 0.55 -10.97 17.98
CA ILE A 23 -0.24 -11.59 16.90
C ILE A 23 -1.69 -11.85 17.29
N ASN A 24 -1.94 -12.30 18.54
CA ASN A 24 -3.29 -12.55 19.04
C ASN A 24 -4.16 -11.30 19.05
N ARG A 25 -3.57 -10.14 19.39
CA ARG A 25 -4.24 -8.84 19.34
C ARG A 25 -4.50 -8.37 17.91
N ILE A 26 -3.61 -8.69 16.97
CA ILE A 26 -3.85 -8.41 15.54
C ILE A 26 -5.05 -9.22 15.05
N LEU A 27 -5.10 -10.52 15.36
CA LEU A 27 -6.22 -11.39 14.97
C LEU A 27 -7.54 -10.92 15.61
N GLU A 28 -7.52 -10.56 16.89
CA GLU A 28 -8.67 -9.97 17.58
C GLU A 28 -9.17 -8.70 16.88
N LYS A 29 -8.26 -7.79 16.50
CA LYS A 29 -8.60 -6.57 15.77
C LYS A 29 -9.19 -6.87 14.39
N ILE A 30 -8.61 -7.82 13.64
CA ILE A 30 -9.13 -8.25 12.34
C ILE A 30 -10.59 -8.73 12.47
N VAL A 31 -10.89 -9.53 13.50
CA VAL A 31 -12.23 -10.11 13.70
C VAL A 31 -13.21 -9.07 14.23
N ASN A 32 -12.82 -8.22 15.19
CA ASN A 32 -13.75 -7.40 15.96
C ASN A 32 -13.78 -5.92 15.57
N ASN A 33 -12.66 -5.34 15.15
CA ASN A 33 -12.58 -3.90 14.89
C ASN A 33 -12.89 -3.54 13.43
N PRO A 34 -13.59 -2.43 13.16
CA PRO A 34 -13.69 -1.91 11.80
C PRO A 34 -12.31 -1.51 11.27
N VAL A 35 -12.17 -1.44 9.94
CA VAL A 35 -11.02 -0.81 9.31
C VAL A 35 -11.05 0.68 9.65
N HIS A 36 -9.92 1.22 10.06
CA HIS A 36 -9.80 2.64 10.38
C HIS A 36 -9.19 3.36 9.19
N TYR A 37 -9.74 4.52 8.81
CA TYR A 37 -9.20 5.38 7.76
C TYR A 37 -8.76 6.68 8.41
N ASP A 38 -7.45 6.94 8.42
CA ASP A 38 -6.90 8.15 9.01
C ASP A 38 -7.11 9.35 8.07
N SER A 39 -7.81 10.37 8.54
CA SER A 39 -8.26 11.49 7.70
C SER A 39 -7.10 12.17 6.96
N HIS A 40 -5.92 12.30 7.57
CA HIS A 40 -4.80 12.99 6.91
C HIS A 40 -4.28 12.30 5.63
N ILE A 41 -4.43 10.97 5.53
CA ILE A 41 -4.00 10.21 4.36
C ILE A 41 -5.16 10.06 3.38
N TRP A 42 -6.33 9.71 3.92
CA TRP A 42 -7.47 9.28 3.13
C TRP A 42 -8.26 10.46 2.52
N ASP A 43 -8.18 11.66 3.08
CA ASP A 43 -8.81 12.87 2.52
C ASP A 43 -8.18 13.30 1.18
N ASN A 44 -6.94 12.89 0.91
CA ASN A 44 -6.19 13.21 -0.31
C ASN A 44 -6.34 12.14 -1.41
N LEU A 45 -7.03 11.03 -1.14
CA LEU A 45 -7.20 9.93 -2.09
C LEU A 45 -8.45 10.10 -2.95
N SER A 46 -8.45 9.49 -4.14
CA SER A 46 -9.63 9.51 -5.01
C SER A 46 -10.79 8.73 -4.38
N LEU A 47 -12.02 9.22 -4.58
CA LEU A 47 -13.23 8.56 -4.07
C LEU A 47 -13.36 7.12 -4.58
N GLU A 48 -12.87 6.84 -5.78
CA GLU A 48 -12.86 5.50 -6.35
C GLU A 48 -11.89 4.55 -5.62
N ALA A 49 -10.77 5.06 -5.11
CA ALA A 49 -9.82 4.28 -4.31
C ALA A 49 -10.43 3.90 -2.97
N LEU A 50 -11.06 4.88 -2.28
CA LEU A 50 -11.81 4.66 -1.04
C LEU A 50 -12.92 3.61 -1.24
N ASP A 51 -13.76 3.79 -2.26
CA ASP A 51 -14.87 2.89 -2.58
C ASP A 51 -14.39 1.46 -2.88
N PHE A 52 -13.24 1.32 -3.55
CA PHE A 52 -12.65 -0.01 -3.79
C PHE A 52 -12.23 -0.69 -2.48
N VAL A 53 -11.50 0.02 -1.62
CA VAL A 53 -11.01 -0.56 -0.37
C VAL A 53 -12.16 -0.93 0.56
N ASP A 54 -13.18 -0.08 0.68
CA ASP A 54 -14.38 -0.34 1.47
C ASP A 54 -15.11 -1.62 1.04
N LYS A 55 -15.29 -1.81 -0.26
CA LYS A 55 -16.00 -2.99 -0.78
C LYS A 55 -15.18 -4.27 -0.71
N VAL A 56 -13.84 -4.18 -0.67
CA VAL A 56 -12.96 -5.35 -0.59
C VAL A 56 -12.65 -5.75 0.86
N LEU A 57 -12.60 -4.79 1.79
CA LEU A 57 -12.36 -5.01 3.21
C LEU A 57 -13.64 -5.19 4.05
N VAL A 58 -14.72 -5.68 3.43
CA VAL A 58 -15.93 -6.08 4.15
C VAL A 58 -15.67 -7.36 4.96
N LYS A 59 -16.06 -7.35 6.24
CA LYS A 59 -15.89 -8.50 7.13
C LYS A 59 -16.73 -9.70 6.70
N ASN A 60 -18.01 -9.47 6.40
CA ASN A 60 -18.89 -10.51 5.89
C ASN A 60 -18.42 -10.97 4.50
N PRO A 61 -17.95 -12.23 4.33
CA PRO A 61 -17.48 -12.70 3.03
C PRO A 61 -18.56 -12.73 1.95
N ALA A 62 -19.84 -12.81 2.33
CA ALA A 62 -20.97 -12.85 1.38
C ALA A 62 -21.26 -11.47 0.76
N GLU A 63 -20.99 -10.39 1.50
CA GLU A 63 -21.14 -9.00 1.07
C GLU A 63 -19.86 -8.44 0.43
N ARG A 64 -18.73 -9.13 0.63
CA ARG A 64 -17.44 -8.73 0.09
C ARG A 64 -17.43 -8.82 -1.43
N MET A 65 -16.93 -7.77 -2.07
CA MET A 65 -16.73 -7.70 -3.52
C MET A 65 -16.01 -8.94 -4.05
N LYS A 66 -16.54 -9.52 -5.13
CA LYS A 66 -15.97 -10.70 -5.79
C LYS A 66 -14.83 -10.29 -6.73
N PRO A 67 -13.87 -11.19 -7.01
CA PRO A 67 -12.73 -10.87 -7.90
C PRO A 67 -13.14 -10.33 -9.28
N GLY A 68 -14.18 -10.91 -9.89
CA GLY A 68 -14.68 -10.47 -11.20
C GLY A 68 -15.33 -9.08 -11.19
N GLU A 69 -15.83 -8.64 -10.03
CA GLU A 69 -16.37 -7.28 -9.83
C GLU A 69 -15.23 -6.30 -9.57
N ALA A 70 -14.22 -6.72 -8.78
CA ALA A 70 -13.03 -5.92 -8.50
C ALA A 70 -12.26 -5.55 -9.76
N LEU A 71 -12.07 -6.50 -10.69
CA LEU A 71 -11.43 -6.22 -11.99
C LEU A 71 -12.23 -5.24 -12.87
N LYS A 72 -13.53 -5.08 -12.60
CA LYS A 72 -14.40 -4.17 -13.31
C LYS A 72 -14.59 -2.84 -12.58
N HIS A 73 -13.99 -2.68 -11.41
CA HIS A 73 -14.11 -1.47 -10.61
C HIS A 73 -13.47 -0.28 -11.30
N ASN A 74 -14.08 0.91 -11.18
CA ASN A 74 -13.61 2.11 -11.85
C ASN A 74 -12.17 2.46 -11.44
N TRP A 75 -11.81 2.30 -10.17
CA TRP A 75 -10.44 2.50 -9.70
C TRP A 75 -9.41 1.63 -10.42
N ILE A 76 -9.75 0.36 -10.71
CA ILE A 76 -8.85 -0.57 -11.41
C ILE A 76 -8.86 -0.36 -12.93
N LYS A 77 -10.02 0.03 -13.48
CA LYS A 77 -10.19 0.27 -14.92
C LYS A 77 -9.68 1.64 -15.37
N GLN A 78 -9.54 2.60 -14.47
CA GLN A 78 -8.99 3.91 -14.77
C GLN A 78 -7.56 3.71 -15.30
N LYS A 79 -7.41 3.89 -16.61
CA LYS A 79 -6.09 4.09 -17.21
C LYS A 79 -5.67 5.50 -16.84
N ILE A 80 -4.87 5.60 -15.80
CA ILE A 80 -4.14 6.84 -15.52
C ILE A 80 -3.02 6.90 -16.57
N GLU A 81 -3.05 7.89 -17.46
CA GLU A 81 -1.84 8.27 -18.19
C GLU A 81 -0.83 8.70 -17.13
N VAL A 82 0.19 7.86 -16.90
CA VAL A 82 1.15 8.01 -15.81
C VAL A 82 2.13 9.12 -16.16
N ASP A 83 1.67 10.36 -16.09
CA ASP A 83 2.48 11.57 -16.21
C ASP A 83 2.38 12.44 -14.94
N HIS A 84 1.95 11.84 -13.83
CA HIS A 84 1.98 12.45 -12.50
C HIS A 84 3.12 11.85 -11.68
N GLU A 85 3.95 12.73 -11.12
CA GLU A 85 4.96 12.36 -10.13
C GLU A 85 4.25 11.68 -8.94
N ILE A 86 4.79 10.54 -8.48
CA ILE A 86 4.31 9.89 -7.28
C ILE A 86 4.53 10.86 -6.12
N GLY A 87 3.44 11.27 -5.45
CA GLY A 87 3.50 12.18 -4.31
C GLY A 87 4.48 11.66 -3.26
N THR A 88 5.43 12.51 -2.88
CA THR A 88 6.47 12.19 -1.88
C THR A 88 5.86 11.74 -0.55
N ASP A 89 4.66 12.21 -0.25
CA ASP A 89 3.88 11.95 0.96
C ASP A 89 3.52 10.46 1.10
N ILE A 90 3.24 9.77 -0.01
CA ILE A 90 2.98 8.33 -0.01
C ILE A 90 4.26 7.55 0.31
N ILE A 91 5.38 7.99 -0.26
CA ILE A 91 6.70 7.40 0.01
C ILE A 91 7.08 7.63 1.46
N GLU A 92 6.89 8.85 1.97
CA GLU A 92 7.12 9.19 3.37
C GLU A 92 6.23 8.38 4.32
N ASN A 93 4.96 8.17 3.99
CA ASN A 93 4.05 7.36 4.82
C ASN A 93 4.44 5.88 4.80
N LEU A 94 4.85 5.36 3.65
CA LEU A 94 5.43 4.01 3.53
C LEU A 94 6.69 3.86 4.39
N VAL A 95 7.55 4.89 4.43
CA VAL A 95 8.79 4.90 5.22
C VAL A 95 8.50 5.06 6.72
N LYS A 96 7.61 5.98 7.10
CA LYS A 96 7.27 6.29 8.51
C LYS A 96 6.57 5.14 9.23
N CYS A 97 5.83 4.30 8.52
CA CYS A 97 5.06 3.22 9.14
C CYS A 97 5.86 1.94 9.40
N GLN A 98 7.18 1.95 9.17
CA GLN A 98 8.01 0.76 9.20
C GLN A 98 8.60 0.48 10.58
N ASN A 99 8.24 -0.69 11.11
CA ASN A 99 9.25 -1.59 11.67
C ASN A 99 9.97 -2.24 10.47
N PRO A 100 11.31 -2.26 10.44
CA PRO A 100 12.06 -2.61 9.25
C PRO A 100 12.19 -4.14 9.15
N ASP A 101 11.33 -4.82 8.38
CA ASP A 101 11.63 -6.23 8.07
C ASP A 101 10.99 -6.73 6.76
N VAL A 102 11.86 -7.24 5.88
CA VAL A 102 11.66 -8.11 4.69
C VAL A 102 10.71 -7.61 3.60
N LEU A 103 9.51 -7.15 3.92
CA LEU A 103 8.50 -6.78 2.94
C LEU A 103 8.90 -5.55 2.11
N LYS A 104 9.60 -4.58 2.72
CA LYS A 104 10.17 -3.42 1.99
C LYS A 104 11.09 -3.89 0.86
N LYS A 105 11.99 -4.82 1.19
CA LYS A 105 13.01 -5.35 0.29
C LYS A 105 12.36 -6.03 -0.91
N GLU A 106 11.39 -6.90 -0.66
CA GLU A 106 10.74 -7.65 -1.73
C GLU A 106 9.90 -6.75 -2.64
N ILE A 107 9.12 -5.82 -2.09
CA ILE A 107 8.34 -4.86 -2.88
C ILE A 107 9.27 -3.95 -3.70
N PHE A 108 10.35 -3.47 -3.08
CA PHE A 108 11.31 -2.59 -3.75
C PHE A 108 12.05 -3.31 -4.88
N ILE A 109 12.50 -4.55 -4.67
CA ILE A 109 13.11 -5.39 -5.72
C ILE A 109 12.14 -5.61 -6.89
N ILE A 110 10.86 -5.88 -6.60
CA ILE A 110 9.85 -6.08 -7.63
C ILE A 110 9.63 -4.81 -8.44
N LEU A 111 9.53 -3.65 -7.78
CA LEU A 111 9.37 -2.36 -8.45
C LEU A 111 10.60 -2.04 -9.30
N MET A 112 11.80 -2.16 -8.74
CA MET A 112 13.05 -1.96 -9.49
C MET A 112 13.12 -2.84 -10.72
N ASN A 113 12.81 -4.13 -10.61
CA ASN A 113 12.92 -5.06 -11.73
C ASN A 113 11.95 -4.72 -12.88
N ASN A 114 10.82 -4.08 -12.59
CA ASN A 114 9.82 -3.68 -13.58
C ASN A 114 9.99 -2.24 -14.12
N MET A 115 11.00 -1.48 -13.65
CA MET A 115 11.30 -0.14 -14.16
C MET A 115 12.18 -0.14 -15.42
N THR A 116 12.04 0.91 -16.23
CA THR A 116 12.92 1.18 -17.38
C THR A 116 14.36 1.50 -16.92
N PRO A 117 15.37 1.26 -17.78
CA PRO A 117 16.78 1.49 -17.43
C PRO A 117 17.08 2.92 -16.95
N ASP A 118 16.46 3.92 -17.57
CA ASP A 118 16.70 5.34 -17.25
C ASP A 118 16.14 5.70 -15.86
N SER A 119 14.97 5.15 -15.51
CA SER A 119 14.37 5.33 -14.18
C SER A 119 15.18 4.62 -13.09
N LYS A 120 15.74 3.42 -13.37
CA LYS A 120 16.62 2.71 -12.43
C LYS A 120 17.84 3.54 -12.03
N GLN A 121 18.45 4.25 -12.99
CA GLN A 121 19.65 5.04 -12.73
C GLN A 121 19.35 6.26 -11.83
N LYS A 122 18.21 6.93 -12.06
CA LYS A 122 17.76 8.05 -11.22
C LYS A 122 17.44 7.57 -9.80
N TRP A 123 16.83 6.39 -9.67
CA TRP A 123 16.44 5.79 -8.38
C TRP A 123 17.61 5.24 -7.57
N ASN A 124 18.64 4.67 -8.21
CA ASN A 124 19.87 4.26 -7.51
C ASN A 124 20.53 5.43 -6.77
N LYS A 125 20.49 6.62 -7.37
CA LYS A 125 21.02 7.84 -6.75
C LYS A 125 20.23 8.26 -5.50
N TYR A 126 18.91 8.07 -5.50
CA TYR A 126 18.07 8.31 -4.32
C TYR A 126 18.27 7.24 -3.26
N PHE A 127 18.46 5.98 -3.66
CA PHE A 127 18.76 4.87 -2.76
C PHE A 127 20.08 5.08 -2.02
N GLU A 128 21.17 5.42 -2.73
CA GLU A 128 22.47 5.74 -2.13
C GLU A 128 22.43 6.96 -1.19
N ALA A 129 21.48 7.88 -1.40
CA ALA A 129 21.29 9.03 -0.52
C ALA A 129 20.48 8.69 0.75
N LEU A 130 19.70 7.61 0.72
CA LEU A 130 18.88 7.12 1.83
C LEU A 130 19.60 6.02 2.64
N ASP A 131 20.49 5.25 2.01
CA ASP A 131 21.37 4.23 2.59
C ASP A 131 22.60 4.89 3.27
N VAL A 132 22.36 5.53 4.41
CA VAL A 132 23.35 6.34 5.13
C VAL A 132 24.49 5.48 5.72
N ASP A 133 24.24 4.22 6.05
CA ASP A 133 25.20 3.27 6.60
C ASP A 133 25.82 2.32 5.57
N LYS A 134 25.40 2.40 4.29
CA LYS A 134 25.92 1.61 3.16
C LYS A 134 25.79 0.11 3.33
N ASP A 135 24.84 -0.33 4.14
CA ASP A 135 24.56 -1.75 4.32
C ASP A 135 23.65 -2.31 3.21
N GLY A 136 23.24 -1.43 2.27
CA GLY A 136 22.31 -1.76 1.21
C GLY A 136 20.85 -1.76 1.69
N LEU A 137 20.57 -1.12 2.83
CA LEU A 137 19.26 -1.00 3.46
C LEU A 137 18.90 0.48 3.69
N ILE A 138 17.62 0.72 4.02
CA ILE A 138 17.05 2.02 4.42
C ILE A 138 16.20 1.81 5.68
#